data_AF-A0A1Y4F0W5-F1
#
_entry.id   AF-A0A1Y4F0W5-F1
#
_cell.length_a   1.000
_cell.length_b   1.000
_cell.length_c   1.000
_cell.angle_alpha   90.00
_cell.angle_beta   90.00
_cell.angle_gamma   90.00
#
_symmetry.space_group_name_H-M   'P 1'
#
loop_
_entity.id
_entity.type
_entity.pdbx_description
1 polymer ?
#
loop_
_entity_poly.entity_id
_entity_poly.type
_entity_poly.pdbx_seq_one_letter_code
_entity_poly.pdbx_strand_id
1 'polypeptide(L)'
;MTNGKNKIEAIFSERNIDEDCDTIARLLSPYREVVRELLIQGNYAKAVTVLIEVLESLAYHFVEDEHYDYFDDMYSPDYVCQDMMEAVIDAIKGGNFPDVELQHLKDGLDKLKHTEAYEDYGTPYALNIWEKFERKTK
;
A
#
# COMPACT_ATOMS: atom_id res chain seq x y z
N MET A 1 1.92 18.98 -0.38
CA MET A 1 1.23 17.90 -1.11
C MET A 1 1.84 17.80 -2.50
N THR A 2 2.57 16.73 -2.75
CA THR A 2 3.07 16.33 -4.08
C THR A 2 1.88 16.04 -4.99
N ASN A 3 2.00 16.33 -6.29
CA ASN A 3 0.95 16.12 -7.29
C ASN A 3 0.52 14.64 -7.45
N GLY A 4 1.24 13.70 -6.81
CA GLY A 4 0.92 12.27 -6.75
C GLY A 4 -0.18 11.95 -5.75
N LYS A 5 -0.02 12.39 -4.49
CA LYS A 5 -1.00 12.15 -3.42
C LYS A 5 -2.42 12.60 -3.79
N ASN A 6 -2.58 13.79 -4.37
CA ASN A 6 -3.91 14.28 -4.81
C ASN A 6 -4.61 13.36 -5.84
N LYS A 7 -3.85 12.66 -6.68
CA LYS A 7 -4.41 11.71 -7.65
C LYS A 7 -4.79 10.39 -6.99
N ILE A 8 -4.02 9.97 -5.99
CA ILE A 8 -4.32 8.78 -5.18
C ILE A 8 -5.61 9.04 -4.38
N GLU A 9 -5.74 10.16 -3.69
CA GLU A 9 -6.97 10.47 -2.93
C GLU A 9 -8.22 10.48 -3.83
N ALA A 10 -8.10 10.95 -5.07
CA ALA A 10 -9.24 10.95 -6.00
C ALA A 10 -9.73 9.55 -6.40
N ILE A 11 -8.92 8.51 -6.20
CA ILE A 11 -9.28 7.11 -6.41
C ILE A 11 -10.19 6.63 -5.28
N PHE A 12 -9.92 7.03 -4.05
CA PHE A 12 -10.70 6.66 -2.87
C PHE A 12 -11.95 7.52 -2.66
N SER A 13 -12.36 8.30 -3.67
CA SER A 13 -13.62 9.05 -3.60
C SER A 13 -14.81 8.11 -3.40
N GLU A 14 -15.73 8.46 -2.48
CA GLU A 14 -16.99 7.74 -2.21
C GLU A 14 -17.74 7.25 -3.47
N ARG A 15 -17.71 8.03 -4.57
CA ARG A 15 -18.34 7.67 -5.85
C ARG A 15 -17.79 6.39 -6.51
N ASN A 16 -16.62 5.94 -6.05
CA ASN A 16 -15.92 4.77 -6.55
C ASN A 16 -16.10 3.55 -5.63
N ILE A 17 -16.83 3.69 -4.52
CA ILE A 17 -17.15 2.58 -3.62
C ILE A 17 -18.29 1.77 -4.25
N ASP A 18 -17.96 0.57 -4.70
CA ASP A 18 -18.86 -0.48 -5.14
C ASP A 18 -18.66 -1.75 -4.30
N GLU A 19 -19.43 -2.80 -4.59
CA GLU A 19 -19.25 -4.12 -3.96
C GLU A 19 -17.78 -4.56 -4.05
N ASP A 20 -17.22 -4.97 -2.93
CA ASP A 20 -15.80 -5.34 -2.74
C ASP A 20 -14.77 -4.23 -3.02
N CYS A 21 -15.23 -3.00 -3.29
CA CYS A 21 -14.40 -1.86 -3.70
C CYS A 21 -13.57 -2.15 -4.98
N ASP A 22 -14.14 -2.92 -5.91
CA ASP A 22 -13.55 -3.30 -7.19
C ASP A 22 -13.13 -2.10 -8.06
N THR A 23 -13.93 -1.02 -8.08
CA THR A 23 -13.58 0.18 -8.85
C THR A 23 -12.34 0.85 -8.28
N ILE A 24 -12.19 0.93 -6.96
CA ILE A 24 -10.97 1.44 -6.30
C ILE A 24 -9.78 0.57 -6.67
N ALA A 25 -9.91 -0.76 -6.57
CA ALA A 25 -8.85 -1.70 -6.92
C ALA A 25 -8.39 -1.55 -8.38
N ARG A 26 -9.34 -1.46 -9.32
CA ARG A 26 -9.06 -1.24 -10.74
C ARG A 26 -8.34 0.08 -10.99
N LEU A 27 -8.70 1.14 -10.26
CA LEU A 27 -8.07 2.46 -10.37
C LEU A 27 -6.69 2.53 -9.70
N LEU A 28 -6.43 1.71 -8.67
CA LEU A 28 -5.10 1.54 -8.06
C LEU A 28 -4.16 0.66 -8.91
N SER A 29 -4.70 -0.24 -9.74
CA SER A 29 -3.90 -1.17 -10.56
C SER A 29 -2.76 -0.50 -11.37
N PRO A 30 -2.93 0.67 -12.00
CA PRO A 30 -1.83 1.39 -12.64
C PRO A 30 -0.68 1.77 -11.69
N TYR A 31 -0.96 2.07 -10.43
CA TYR A 31 0.07 2.38 -9.43
C TYR A 31 0.91 1.15 -9.09
N ARG A 32 0.31 -0.05 -9.14
CA ARG A 32 1.05 -1.31 -9.00
C ARG A 32 2.12 -1.45 -10.08
N GLU A 33 1.75 -1.20 -11.33
CA GLU A 33 2.70 -1.26 -12.44
C GLU A 33 3.76 -0.16 -12.34
N VAL A 34 3.37 1.06 -11.92
CA VAL A 34 4.33 2.16 -11.66
C VAL A 34 5.36 1.76 -10.60
N VAL A 35 4.96 1.15 -9.49
CA VAL A 35 5.90 0.67 -8.46
C VAL A 35 6.87 -0.35 -9.05
N ARG A 36 6.38 -1.34 -9.80
CA ARG A 36 7.22 -2.36 -10.46
C ARG A 36 8.23 -1.74 -11.43
N GLU A 37 7.78 -0.84 -12.29
CA GLU A 37 8.65 -0.15 -13.26
C GLU A 37 9.73 0.68 -12.57
N LEU A 38 9.38 1.41 -11.51
CA LEU A 38 10.33 2.21 -10.73
C LEU A 38 11.40 1.32 -10.09
N LEU A 39 11.02 0.17 -9.54
CA LEU A 39 11.97 -0.80 -8.98
C LEU A 39 12.92 -1.35 -10.04
N ILE A 40 12.41 -1.71 -11.23
CA ILE A 40 13.23 -2.18 -12.36
C ILE A 40 14.24 -1.10 -12.80
N GLN A 41 13.83 0.16 -12.78
CA GLN A 41 14.69 1.30 -13.13
C GLN A 41 15.67 1.70 -12.01
N GLY A 42 15.62 1.04 -10.85
CA GLY A 42 16.43 1.40 -9.68
C GLY A 42 15.98 2.68 -8.98
N ASN A 43 14.78 3.18 -9.27
CA ASN A 43 14.21 4.36 -8.63
C ASN A 43 13.46 3.98 -7.34
N TYR A 44 14.21 3.44 -6.37
CA TYR A 44 13.68 2.91 -5.12
C TYR A 44 12.97 3.98 -4.27
N ALA A 45 13.54 5.20 -4.20
CA ALA A 45 12.97 6.28 -3.42
C ALA A 45 11.53 6.59 -3.85
N LYS A 46 11.30 6.70 -5.16
CA LYS A 46 9.97 6.98 -5.70
C LYS A 46 9.03 5.78 -5.58
N ALA A 47 9.54 4.55 -5.75
CA ALA A 47 8.73 3.34 -5.56
C ALA A 47 8.21 3.26 -4.11
N VAL A 48 9.08 3.48 -3.13
CA VAL A 48 8.72 3.51 -1.70
C VAL A 48 7.72 4.63 -1.40
N THR A 49 7.94 5.84 -1.91
CA THR A 49 6.99 6.94 -1.73
C THR A 49 5.61 6.61 -2.27
N VAL A 50 5.51 6.05 -3.48
CA VAL A 50 4.20 5.69 -4.08
C VAL A 50 3.51 4.62 -3.25
N LEU A 51 4.24 3.57 -2.82
CA LEU A 51 3.67 2.53 -1.96
C LEU A 51 3.12 3.13 -0.66
N ILE A 52 3.91 3.95 0.04
CA ILE A 52 3.48 4.57 1.31
C ILE A 52 2.25 5.47 1.07
N GLU A 53 2.27 6.33 0.04
CA GLU A 53 1.12 7.21 -0.26
C GLU A 53 -0.16 6.41 -0.52
N VAL A 54 -0.08 5.27 -1.23
CA VAL A 54 -1.24 4.39 -1.46
C VAL A 54 -1.73 3.74 -0.17
N LEU A 55 -0.83 3.21 0.66
CA LEU A 55 -1.20 2.57 1.92
C LEU A 55 -1.78 3.57 2.94
N GLU A 56 -1.25 4.79 2.98
CA GLU A 56 -1.79 5.89 3.80
C GLU A 56 -3.22 6.24 3.39
N SER A 57 -3.47 6.44 2.10
CA SER A 57 -4.83 6.73 1.61
C SER A 57 -5.77 5.56 1.86
N LEU A 58 -5.33 4.32 1.62
CA LEU A 58 -6.16 3.14 1.88
C LEU A 58 -6.53 3.03 3.36
N ALA A 59 -5.57 3.15 4.28
CA ALA A 59 -5.83 3.08 5.71
C ALA A 59 -6.80 4.18 6.18
N TYR A 60 -6.61 5.41 5.69
CA TYR A 60 -7.49 6.54 6.01
C TYR A 60 -8.93 6.29 5.55
N HIS A 61 -9.11 6.03 4.24
CA HIS A 61 -10.43 5.87 3.65
C HIS A 61 -11.14 4.58 4.08
N PHE A 62 -10.39 3.54 4.44
CA PHE A 62 -10.98 2.32 4.96
C PHE A 62 -11.86 2.56 6.20
N VAL A 63 -11.39 3.42 7.10
CA VAL A 63 -12.14 3.78 8.33
C VAL A 63 -13.09 4.93 8.07
N GLU A 64 -12.59 6.03 7.49
CA GLU A 64 -13.37 7.27 7.36
C GLU A 64 -14.54 7.17 6.39
N ASP A 65 -14.39 6.39 5.32
CA ASP A 65 -15.46 6.17 4.34
C ASP A 65 -16.15 4.80 4.56
N GLU A 66 -15.91 4.17 5.71
CA GLU A 66 -16.55 2.92 6.17
C GLU A 66 -16.48 1.78 5.14
N HIS A 67 -15.32 1.60 4.47
CA HIS A 67 -15.18 0.58 3.42
C HIS A 67 -15.49 -0.84 3.92
N TYR A 68 -15.33 -1.08 5.22
CA TYR A 68 -15.70 -2.34 5.88
C TYR A 68 -17.18 -2.72 5.78
N ASP A 69 -18.07 -1.80 5.40
CA ASP A 69 -19.49 -2.07 5.16
C ASP A 69 -19.78 -2.50 3.70
N TYR A 70 -18.77 -2.52 2.82
CA TYR A 70 -18.93 -2.75 1.38
C TYR A 70 -18.33 -4.07 0.87
N PHE A 71 -17.87 -4.95 1.77
CA PHE A 71 -17.39 -6.29 1.44
C PHE A 71 -17.72 -7.28 2.57
N ASP A 72 -17.96 -8.54 2.23
CA ASP A 72 -18.24 -9.60 3.23
C ASP A 72 -16.97 -10.38 3.61
N ASP A 73 -16.11 -10.67 2.64
CA ASP A 73 -14.89 -11.45 2.82
C ASP A 73 -13.69 -10.95 1.98
N MET A 74 -13.96 -10.23 0.88
CA MET A 74 -12.96 -9.83 -0.10
C MET A 74 -12.89 -8.31 -0.26
N TYR A 75 -11.87 -7.69 0.32
CA TYR A 75 -11.56 -6.28 0.05
C TYR A 75 -10.57 -6.15 -1.11
N SER A 76 -11.06 -5.89 -2.32
CA SER A 76 -10.24 -5.90 -3.55
C SER A 76 -9.03 -4.95 -3.54
N PRO A 77 -9.07 -3.73 -2.97
CA PRO A 77 -7.91 -2.84 -2.90
C PRO A 77 -6.70 -3.44 -2.18
N ASP A 78 -6.93 -4.33 -1.20
CA ASP A 78 -5.86 -4.92 -0.41
C ASP A 78 -4.97 -5.86 -1.22
N TYR A 79 -5.53 -6.59 -2.19
CA TYR A 79 -4.76 -7.43 -3.12
C TYR A 79 -3.81 -6.61 -4.00
N VAL A 80 -4.25 -5.42 -4.43
CA VAL A 80 -3.41 -4.53 -5.23
C VAL A 80 -2.24 -4.01 -4.40
N CYS A 81 -2.48 -3.66 -3.13
CA CYS A 81 -1.46 -3.22 -2.19
C CYS A 81 -0.49 -4.36 -1.81
N GLN A 82 -1.00 -5.59 -1.65
CA GLN A 82 -0.19 -6.78 -1.46
C GLN A 82 0.80 -6.98 -2.61
N ASP A 83 0.34 -6.92 -3.86
CA ASP A 83 1.21 -7.06 -5.04
C ASP A 83 2.35 -6.03 -5.05
N MET A 84 2.07 -4.79 -4.62
CA MET A 84 3.09 -3.74 -4.53
C MET A 84 4.11 -4.03 -3.43
N MET A 85 3.65 -4.46 -2.25
CA MET A 85 4.52 -4.83 -1.14
C MET A 85 5.42 -6.02 -1.48
N GLU A 86 4.86 -7.05 -2.13
CA GLU A 86 5.64 -8.22 -2.58
C GLU A 86 6.72 -7.83 -3.58
N ALA A 87 6.42 -6.94 -4.53
CA ALA A 87 7.42 -6.42 -5.47
C ALA A 87 8.57 -5.69 -4.76
N VAL A 88 8.27 -4.88 -3.74
CA VAL A 88 9.30 -4.21 -2.92
C VAL A 88 10.11 -5.23 -2.12
N ILE A 89 9.47 -6.21 -1.48
CA ILE A 89 10.14 -7.28 -0.74
C ILE A 89 11.08 -8.08 -1.64
N ASP A 90 10.66 -8.40 -2.86
CA ASP A 90 11.50 -9.13 -3.81
C ASP A 90 12.69 -8.29 -4.28
N ALA A 91 12.51 -6.98 -4.46
CA ALA A 91 13.62 -6.06 -4.70
C ALA A 91 14.62 -6.02 -3.52
N ILE A 92 14.14 -6.06 -2.27
CA ILE A 92 14.97 -6.15 -1.07
C ILE A 92 15.76 -7.45 -1.04
N LYS A 93 15.10 -8.60 -1.28
CA LYS A 93 15.76 -9.92 -1.35
C LYS A 93 16.81 -9.98 -2.47
N GLY A 94 16.63 -9.19 -3.54
CA GLY A 94 17.59 -9.04 -4.62
C GLY A 94 18.93 -8.39 -4.21
N GLY A 95 19.02 -7.81 -3.01
CA GLY A 95 20.29 -7.36 -2.40
C GLY A 95 20.79 -5.99 -2.85
N ASN A 96 20.11 -5.32 -3.77
CA ASN A 96 20.49 -3.99 -4.28
C ASN A 96 19.62 -2.84 -3.73
N PHE A 97 18.77 -3.12 -2.74
CA PHE A 97 17.88 -2.13 -2.17
C PHE A 97 18.65 -1.23 -1.21
N PRO A 98 18.69 0.10 -1.42
CA PRO A 98 19.54 0.96 -0.61
C PRO A 98 18.95 1.19 0.80
N ASP A 99 19.85 1.31 1.78
CA ASP A 99 19.49 1.37 3.21
C ASP A 99 18.62 2.58 3.57
N VAL A 100 18.83 3.72 2.90
CA VAL A 100 18.06 4.96 3.14
C VAL A 100 16.60 4.76 2.77
N GLU A 101 16.34 4.15 1.61
CA GLU A 101 15.00 3.83 1.14
C GLU A 101 14.37 2.72 1.96
N LEU A 102 15.15 1.75 2.46
CA LEU A 102 14.67 0.72 3.37
C LEU A 102 14.23 1.32 4.71
N GLN A 103 14.99 2.28 5.24
CA GLN A 103 14.60 2.98 6.45
C GLN A 103 13.35 3.84 6.22
N HIS A 104 13.26 4.54 5.09
CA HIS A 104 12.06 5.30 4.73
C HIS A 104 10.81 4.42 4.63
N LEU A 105 10.93 3.22 4.05
CA LEU A 105 9.86 2.23 4.03
C LEU A 105 9.44 1.83 5.44
N LYS A 106 10.41 1.47 6.30
CA LYS A 106 10.14 1.08 7.69
C LYS A 106 9.43 2.19 8.47
N ASP A 107 9.89 3.42 8.37
CA ASP A 107 9.29 4.57 9.06
C ASP A 107 7.85 4.83 8.59
N GLY A 108 7.57 4.64 7.30
CA GLY A 108 6.20 4.75 6.76
C GLY A 108 5.28 3.64 7.27
N LEU A 109 5.75 2.40 7.24
CA LEU A 109 4.97 1.24 7.70
C LEU A 109 4.76 1.24 9.22
N ASP A 110 5.74 1.72 9.99
CA ASP A 110 5.62 1.83 11.45
C ASP A 110 4.50 2.79 11.85
N LYS A 111 4.36 3.94 11.15
CA LYS A 111 3.24 4.85 11.35
C LYS A 111 1.89 4.19 11.06
N LEU A 112 1.81 3.43 9.97
CA LEU A 112 0.58 2.74 9.57
C LEU A 112 0.14 1.68 10.59
N LYS A 113 1.09 1.04 11.30
CA LYS A 113 0.78 0.07 12.36
C LYS A 113 -0.01 0.65 13.53
N HIS A 114 0.03 1.97 13.69
CA HIS A 114 -0.64 2.70 14.76
C HIS A 114 -1.93 3.40 14.30
N THR A 115 -2.43 3.05 13.11
CA THR A 115 -3.73 3.54 12.62
C THR A 115 -4.86 2.61 13.08
N GLU A 116 -6.05 3.17 13.30
CA GLU A 116 -7.26 2.40 13.63
C GLU A 116 -7.51 1.30 12.60
N ALA A 117 -7.34 1.60 11.31
CA ALA A 117 -7.47 0.63 10.22
C ALA A 117 -6.62 -0.63 10.45
N TYR A 118 -5.41 -0.48 10.97
CA TYR A 118 -4.53 -1.62 11.21
C TYR A 118 -4.76 -2.27 12.57
N GLU A 119 -4.92 -1.48 13.63
CA GLU A 119 -5.08 -2.01 15.00
C GLU A 119 -6.40 -2.78 15.17
N ASP A 120 -7.49 -2.26 14.62
CA ASP A 120 -8.82 -2.82 14.80
C ASP A 120 -9.24 -3.76 13.66
N TYR A 121 -8.74 -3.53 12.44
CA TYR A 121 -9.16 -4.29 11.24
C TYR A 121 -8.02 -5.02 10.52
N GLY A 122 -6.75 -4.79 10.88
CA GLY A 122 -5.60 -5.42 10.21
C GLY A 122 -5.37 -4.94 8.77
N THR A 123 -5.93 -3.79 8.40
CA THR A 123 -5.89 -3.21 7.05
C THR A 123 -4.91 -2.01 6.98
N PRO A 124 -4.08 -1.88 5.92
CA PRO A 124 -3.94 -2.80 4.78
C PRO A 124 -3.16 -4.06 5.14
N TYR A 125 -3.58 -5.20 4.59
CA TYR A 125 -2.92 -6.51 4.78
C TYR A 125 -1.45 -6.52 4.36
N ALA A 126 -1.03 -5.61 3.49
CA ALA A 126 0.36 -5.38 3.11
C ALA A 126 1.31 -5.24 4.33
N LEU A 127 0.86 -4.65 5.45
CA LEU A 127 1.65 -4.56 6.67
C LEU A 127 1.93 -5.94 7.29
N ASN A 128 0.96 -6.85 7.29
CA ASN A 128 1.14 -8.20 7.80
C ASN A 128 2.16 -8.99 6.94
N ILE A 129 2.14 -8.79 5.61
CA ILE A 129 3.14 -9.36 4.71
C ILE A 129 4.54 -8.85 5.05
N TRP A 130 4.68 -7.54 5.27
CA TRP A 130 5.92 -6.92 5.71
C TRP A 130 6.43 -7.50 7.04
N GLU A 131 5.57 -7.60 8.05
CA GLU A 131 5.95 -8.16 9.35
C GLU A 131 6.38 -9.64 9.26
N LYS A 132 5.70 -10.44 8.43
CA LYS A 132 6.10 -11.82 8.15
C LYS A 132 7.48 -11.88 7.50
N PHE A 133 7.80 -10.94 6.62
CA PHE A 133 9.12 -10.82 6.02
C PHE A 133 10.16 -10.45 7.07
N GLU A 134 9.94 -9.42 7.89
CA GLU A 134 10.88 -8.99 8.94
C GLU A 134 11.19 -10.10 9.94
N ARG A 135 10.19 -10.91 10.32
CA ARG A 135 10.38 -12.06 11.23
C ARG A 135 11.26 -13.16 10.64
N LYS A 136 11.28 -13.32 9.31
CA LYS A 136 12.09 -14.34 8.62
C LYS A 136 13.53 -13.88 8.36
N THR A 137 13.78 -12.58 8.41
CA THR A 137 15.09 -11.97 8.14
C THR A 137 15.87 -11.59 9.40
N LYS A 138 15.25 -11.77 10.59
CA LYS A 138 15.91 -11.68 11.91
C LYS A 138 16.51 -13.03 12.29
#